data_AF-A0A9E0L2B0-F1
#
_entry.id   AF-A0A9E0L2B0-F1
#
_cell.length_a   1.000
_cell.length_b   1.000
_cell.length_c   1.000
_cell.angle_alpha   90.00
_cell.angle_beta   90.00
_cell.angle_gamma   90.00
#
_symmetry.space_group_name_H-M   'P 1'
#
loop_
_entity.id
_entity.type
_entity.pdbx_description
1 polymer ?
#
loop_
_entity_poly.entity_id
_entity_poly.type
_entity_poly.pdbx_seq_one_letter_code
_entity_poly.pdbx_strand_id
1 'polypeptide(L)'
;MCSPAVVLEANFRPKSAYERRMLSGLGGRLVEVYCRCPPEEASRRYSARSLIGERHAIHTLRDLPAALLAEFDRPVGLGAVIEVDTTGPVDIEALAASVRALLDDASASGG
;
A
#
# COMPACT_ATOMS: atom_id res chain seq x y z
N MET A 1 -1.68 -28.11 1.89
CA MET A 1 -2.31 -27.18 0.92
C MET A 1 -1.92 -25.77 1.35
N CYS A 2 -1.25 -25.00 0.48
CA CYS A 2 -1.04 -23.57 0.77
C CYS A 2 -2.40 -22.88 0.73
N SER A 3 -2.76 -22.16 1.80
CA SER A 3 -3.90 -21.25 1.75
C SER A 3 -3.67 -20.23 0.62
N PRO A 4 -4.72 -19.84 -0.13
CA PRO A 4 -4.57 -18.83 -1.17
C PRO A 4 -4.09 -17.51 -0.55
N ALA A 5 -3.07 -16.91 -1.15
CA ALA A 5 -2.62 -15.56 -0.83
C ALA A 5 -3.32 -14.55 -1.75
N VAL A 6 -3.67 -13.39 -1.21
CA VAL A 6 -4.33 -12.31 -1.96
C VAL A 6 -3.59 -10.99 -1.74
N VAL A 7 -3.62 -10.12 -2.75
CA VAL A 7 -3.10 -8.75 -2.66
C VAL A 7 -4.28 -7.80 -2.71
N LEU A 8 -4.35 -6.88 -1.75
CA LEU A 8 -5.31 -5.79 -1.73
C LEU A 8 -4.54 -4.49 -2.00
N GLU A 9 -4.93 -3.75 -3.03
CA GLU A 9 -4.33 -2.47 -3.38
C GLU A 9 -5.38 -1.38 -3.25
N ALA A 10 -5.12 -0.43 -2.36
CA ALA A 10 -5.89 0.78 -2.18
C ALA A 10 -5.07 1.79 -1.34
N ASN A 11 -5.48 3.05 -1.40
CA ASN A 11 -5.09 4.07 -0.43
C ASN A 11 -5.91 3.92 0.87
N PHE A 12 -5.69 2.83 1.61
CA PHE A 12 -6.32 2.61 2.90
C PHE A 12 -6.04 3.80 3.84
N ARG A 13 -7.05 4.23 4.60
CA ARG A 13 -6.93 5.33 5.55
C ARG A 13 -6.36 4.82 6.87
N PRO A 14 -5.06 5.03 7.16
CA PRO A 14 -4.42 4.52 8.38
C PRO A 14 -5.04 5.06 9.67
N LYS A 15 -5.68 6.24 9.61
CA LYS A 15 -6.33 6.92 10.75
C LYS A 15 -7.80 6.49 10.92
N SER A 16 -8.38 5.75 9.96
CA SER A 16 -9.78 5.33 10.00
C SER A 16 -9.97 4.08 10.84
N ALA A 17 -10.63 4.22 11.99
CA ALA A 17 -10.97 3.07 12.85
C ALA A 17 -11.82 2.02 12.12
N TYR A 18 -12.70 2.45 11.21
CA TYR A 18 -13.53 1.56 10.40
C TYR A 18 -12.68 0.70 9.46
N GLU A 19 -11.81 1.31 8.65
CA GLU A 19 -10.99 0.58 7.68
C GLU A 19 -10.00 -0.34 8.37
N ARG A 20 -9.37 0.13 9.46
CA ARG A 20 -8.50 -0.70 10.31
C ARG A 20 -9.23 -1.94 10.81
N ARG A 21 -10.47 -1.78 11.30
CA ARG A 21 -11.29 -2.90 11.77
C ARG A 21 -11.59 -3.89 10.64
N MET A 22 -12.00 -3.40 9.46
CA MET A 22 -12.28 -4.24 8.30
C MET A 22 -11.05 -5.06 7.88
N LEU A 23 -9.88 -4.42 7.80
CA LEU A 23 -8.62 -5.08 7.44
C LEU A 23 -8.19 -6.11 8.49
N SER A 24 -8.29 -5.77 9.78
CA SER A 24 -7.98 -6.72 10.86
C SER A 24 -8.93 -7.93 10.89
N GLY A 25 -10.17 -7.75 10.40
CA GLY A 25 -11.19 -8.80 10.33
C GLY A 25 -10.99 -9.80 9.19
N LEU A 26 -10.08 -9.55 8.24
CA LEU A 26 -9.76 -10.49 7.16
C LEU A 26 -9.16 -11.80 7.70
N GLY A 27 -8.54 -11.75 8.87
CA GLY A 27 -7.82 -12.88 9.46
C GLY A 27 -6.59 -13.27 8.64
N GLY A 28 -5.85 -14.27 9.13
CA GLY A 28 -4.60 -14.70 8.50
C GLY A 28 -3.44 -13.74 8.74
N ARG A 29 -2.33 -13.95 8.02
CA ARG A 29 -1.14 -13.11 8.15
C ARG A 29 -1.20 -11.94 7.18
N LEU A 30 -0.98 -10.74 7.71
CA LEU A 30 -0.91 -9.52 6.94
C LEU A 30 0.54 -9.07 6.80
N VAL A 31 0.93 -8.79 5.56
CA VAL A 31 2.15 -8.06 5.22
C VAL A 31 1.72 -6.84 4.45
N GLU A 32 2.11 -5.66 4.92
CA GLU A 32 1.80 -4.39 4.30
C GLU A 32 3.02 -3.88 3.53
N VAL A 33 2.82 -3.57 2.25
CA VAL A 33 3.80 -2.83 1.45
C VAL A 33 3.35 -1.38 1.39
N TYR A 34 4.03 -0.51 2.14
CA TYR A 34 3.75 0.92 2.15
C TYR A 34 4.61 1.65 1.13
N CYS A 35 4.03 1.91 -0.05
CA CYS A 35 4.67 2.69 -1.11
C CYS A 35 4.69 4.17 -0.75
N ARG A 36 5.88 4.71 -0.48
CA ARG A 36 6.09 6.10 -0.08
C ARG A 36 6.75 6.90 -1.20
N CYS A 37 6.36 8.15 -1.31
CA CYS A 37 7.14 9.21 -1.94
C CYS A 37 6.76 10.54 -1.26
N PRO A 38 7.55 11.61 -1.46
CA PRO A 38 7.15 12.93 -0.98
C PRO A 38 5.79 13.36 -1.56
N PRO A 39 4.92 14.04 -0.78
CA PRO A 39 3.58 14.46 -1.24
C PRO A 39 3.60 15.28 -2.54
N GLU A 40 4.60 16.14 -2.71
CA GLU A 40 4.79 16.93 -3.92
C GLU A 40 5.06 16.06 -5.16
N GLU A 41 5.79 14.96 -4.99
CA GLU A 41 6.07 14.01 -6.07
C GLU A 41 4.83 13.19 -6.41
N ALA A 42 4.04 12.79 -5.41
CA ALA A 42 2.75 12.13 -5.63
C ALA A 42 1.78 13.02 -6.41
N SER A 43 1.66 14.30 -6.02
CA SER A 43 0.81 15.28 -6.70
C SER A 43 1.27 15.54 -8.14
N ARG A 44 2.59 15.75 -8.35
CA ARG A 44 3.19 15.92 -9.68
C ARG A 44 2.87 14.74 -10.60
N ARG A 45 3.09 13.51 -10.14
CA ARG A 45 2.82 12.27 -10.90
C ARG A 45 1.34 12.13 -11.22
N TYR A 46 0.46 12.45 -10.28
CA TYR A 46 -0.98 12.37 -10.46
C TYR A 46 -1.49 13.35 -11.52
N SER A 47 -1.03 14.60 -11.48
CA SER A 47 -1.37 15.60 -12.50
C SER A 47 -0.79 15.24 -13.86
N ALA A 48 0.44 14.73 -13.94
CA ALA A 48 1.05 14.27 -15.19
C ALA A 48 0.24 13.14 -15.85
N ARG A 49 -0.22 12.14 -15.06
CA ARG A 49 -1.09 11.06 -15.55
C ARG A 49 -2.43 11.57 -16.09
N SER A 50 -2.94 12.67 -15.53
CA SER A 50 -4.19 13.28 -15.98
C SER A 50 -4.04 13.98 -17.35
N LEU A 51 -2.82 14.35 -17.74
CA LEU A 51 -2.53 15.02 -19.02
C LEU A 51 -2.34 14.04 -20.19
N ILE A 52 -1.97 12.79 -19.92
CA ILE A 52 -1.70 11.77 -20.94
C ILE A 52 -2.92 10.91 -21.31
N GLY A 53 -4.10 11.22 -20.78
CA GLY A 53 -5.36 10.55 -21.15
C GLY A 53 -5.54 9.13 -20.58
N GLU A 54 -4.59 8.63 -19.78
CA GLU A 54 -4.67 7.31 -19.12
C GLU A 54 -5.68 7.25 -17.97
N ARG A 55 -6.38 8.36 -17.71
CA ARG A 55 -7.30 8.50 -16.59
C ARG A 55 -8.75 8.33 -17.03
N HIS A 56 -9.41 7.32 -16.47
CA HIS A 56 -10.83 7.11 -16.71
C HIS A 56 -11.67 8.30 -16.22
N ALA A 57 -12.68 8.70 -17.01
CA ALA A 57 -13.44 9.95 -16.84
C ALA A 57 -14.14 10.13 -15.47
N ILE A 58 -14.34 9.05 -14.71
CA ILE A 58 -14.95 9.09 -13.36
C ILE A 58 -14.02 9.74 -12.33
N HIS A 59 -12.71 9.73 -12.55
CA HIS A 59 -11.77 10.37 -11.66
C HIS A 59 -11.68 11.87 -12.00
N THR A 60 -12.48 12.72 -11.35
CA THR A 60 -12.63 14.14 -11.72
C THR A 60 -11.56 15.09 -11.16
N LEU A 61 -10.82 14.68 -10.11
CA LEU A 61 -9.79 15.52 -9.47
C LEU A 61 -8.56 15.73 -10.37
N ARG A 62 -8.22 16.96 -10.76
CA ARG A 62 -7.04 17.20 -11.65
C ARG A 62 -5.70 17.15 -10.90
N ASP A 63 -5.75 17.31 -9.59
CA ASP A 63 -4.64 17.35 -8.66
C ASP A 63 -4.99 16.59 -7.36
N LEU A 64 -3.96 16.23 -6.60
CA LEU A 64 -4.12 15.70 -5.23
C LEU A 64 -3.75 16.81 -4.25
N PRO A 65 -4.72 17.42 -3.54
CA PRO A 65 -4.42 18.44 -2.56
C PRO A 65 -3.67 17.84 -1.38
N ALA A 66 -2.77 18.61 -0.77
CA ALA A 66 -1.96 18.17 0.36
C ALA A 66 -2.80 17.63 1.53
N ALA A 67 -3.96 18.24 1.79
CA ALA A 67 -4.89 17.78 2.83
C ALA A 67 -5.40 16.36 2.59
N LEU A 68 -5.63 15.98 1.32
CA LEU A 68 -6.04 14.63 0.95
C LEU A 68 -4.86 13.65 1.09
N LEU A 69 -3.66 14.03 0.64
CA LEU A 69 -2.46 13.21 0.80
C LEU A 69 -2.13 12.95 2.28
N ALA A 70 -2.39 13.92 3.16
CA ALA A 70 -2.23 13.79 4.60
C ALA A 70 -3.16 12.73 5.23
N GLU A 71 -4.22 12.28 4.54
CA GLU A 71 -5.03 11.15 5.03
C GLU A 71 -4.25 9.82 4.97
N PHE A 72 -3.25 9.71 4.09
CA PHE A 72 -2.49 8.48 3.76
C PHE A 72 -1.01 8.56 4.17
N ASP A 73 -0.69 9.43 5.15
CA ASP A 73 0.67 9.85 5.54
C ASP A 73 1.52 8.80 6.28
N ARG A 74 0.99 7.59 6.49
CA ARG A 74 1.63 6.52 7.25
C ARG A 74 1.07 5.14 6.87
N PRO A 75 1.78 4.05 7.18
CA PRO A 75 1.23 2.70 7.08
C PRO A 75 -0.01 2.51 7.97
N VAL A 76 -0.90 1.59 7.59
CA VAL A 76 -2.00 1.14 8.45
C VAL A 76 -1.43 0.41 9.67
N GLY A 77 -0.38 -0.40 9.50
CA GLY A 77 0.38 -1.03 10.56
C GLY A 77 -0.37 -2.13 11.32
N LEU A 78 -1.05 -3.01 10.57
CA LEU A 78 -1.77 -4.18 11.15
C LEU A 78 -0.97 -5.49 11.07
N GLY A 79 0.23 -5.46 10.49
CA GLY A 79 1.12 -6.60 10.32
C GLY A 79 2.55 -6.15 10.10
N ALA A 80 3.39 -7.01 9.52
CA ALA A 80 4.74 -6.61 9.13
C ALA A 80 4.67 -5.57 8.02
N VAL A 81 5.39 -4.45 8.17
CA VAL A 81 5.39 -3.35 7.21
C VAL A 81 6.73 -3.32 6.47
N ILE A 82 6.67 -3.32 5.14
CA ILE A 82 7.81 -3.00 4.28
C ILE A 82 7.54 -1.61 3.68
N GLU A 83 8.33 -0.62 4.09
CA GLU A 83 8.29 0.72 3.48
C GLU A 83 9.14 0.73 2.20
N VAL A 84 8.57 1.21 1.10
CA VAL A 84 9.22 1.25 -0.22
C VAL A 84 9.26 2.69 -0.70
N ASP A 85 10.46 3.26 -0.83
CA ASP A 85 10.64 4.54 -1.50
C ASP A 85 10.49 4.39 -3.01
N THR A 86 9.48 5.05 -3.58
CA THR A 86 9.14 5.01 -4.99
C THR A 86 9.64 6.24 -5.75
N THR A 87 10.52 7.06 -5.15
CA THR A 87 11.19 8.16 -5.86
C THR A 87 12.18 7.66 -6.92
N GLY A 88 12.69 6.43 -6.77
CA GLY A 88 13.53 5.73 -7.73
C GLY A 88 12.98 4.36 -8.14
N PRO A 89 13.75 3.61 -8.95
CA PRO A 89 13.41 2.23 -9.32
C PRO A 89 13.34 1.32 -8.09
N VAL A 90 12.35 0.43 -8.06
CA VAL A 90 12.17 -0.58 -7.01
C VAL A 90 12.56 -1.94 -7.57
N ASP A 91 13.39 -2.69 -6.83
CA ASP A 91 13.66 -4.09 -7.11
C ASP A 91 12.45 -4.95 -6.71
N ILE A 92 11.62 -5.28 -7.71
CA ILE A 92 10.36 -6.00 -7.51
C ILE A 92 10.59 -7.45 -7.07
N GLU A 93 11.65 -8.09 -7.56
CA GLU A 93 11.95 -9.48 -7.22
C GLU A 93 12.41 -9.59 -5.76
N ALA A 94 13.31 -8.69 -5.33
CA ALA A 94 13.73 -8.62 -3.94
C ALA A 94 12.57 -8.27 -3.00
N LEU A 95 11.69 -7.36 -3.40
CA LEU A 95 10.49 -7.01 -2.63
C LEU A 95 9.53 -8.20 -2.50
N ALA A 96 9.25 -8.89 -3.60
CA ALA A 96 8.37 -10.06 -3.60
C ALA A 96 8.95 -11.24 -2.79
N ALA A 97 10.27 -11.41 -2.79
CA ALA A 97 10.94 -12.39 -1.92
C ALA A 97 10.77 -12.02 -0.43
N SER A 98 10.92 -10.75 -0.08
CA SER A 98 10.75 -10.25 1.29
C SER A 98 9.32 -10.45 1.80
N VAL A 99 8.32 -10.15 0.96
CA VAL A 99 6.90 -10.40 1.29
C VAL A 99 6.65 -11.88 1.55
N ARG A 100 7.17 -12.77 0.70
CA ARG A 100 7.02 -14.23 0.86
C ARG A 100 7.67 -14.73 2.15
N ALA A 101 8.89 -14.30 2.45
CA ALA A 101 9.57 -14.67 3.69
C ALA A 101 8.74 -14.29 4.94
N LEU A 102 8.18 -13.08 4.98
CA LEU A 102 7.31 -12.64 6.08
C LEU A 102 5.99 -13.43 6.16
N LEU A 103 5.45 -13.85 5.01
CA LEU A 103 4.28 -14.72 4.94
C LEU A 103 4.57 -16.16 5.42
N ASP A 104 5.82 -16.61 5.35
CA ASP A 104 6.24 -17.98 5.68
C ASP A 104 6.81 -18.14 7.12
N ASP A 105 7.45 -17.10 7.69
CA ASP A 105 8.26 -17.16 8.93
C ASP A 105 7.56 -17.61 10.24
N ALA A 106 6.23 -17.56 10.36
CA ALA A 106 5.53 -18.10 11.55
C ALA A 106 5.12 -19.58 11.44
N SER A 107 5.65 -20.32 10.47
CA SER A 107 5.54 -21.79 10.43
C SER A 107 6.39 -22.47 11.52
N ALA A 108 7.32 -21.73 12.15
CA ALA A 108 8.33 -22.26 13.06
C ALA A 108 8.10 -21.95 14.56
N SER A 109 7.04 -21.24 14.94
CA SER A 109 6.80 -20.80 16.34
C SER A 109 5.51 -21.35 16.95
N GLY A 110 4.98 -22.46 16.44
CA GLY A 110 3.87 -23.21 17.04
C GLY A 110 4.32 -24.60 17.47
N GLY A 111 5.05 -24.68 18.59
CA GLY A 111 5.44 -25.92 19.27
C GLY A 111 5.18 -25.79 20.77
#